data_AF-A0AAW5KIA8-F1
#
_entry.id   AF-A0AAW5KIA8-F1
#
_cell.length_a   1.000
_cell.length_b   1.000
_cell.length_c   1.000
_cell.angle_alpha   90.00
_cell.angle_beta   90.00
_cell.angle_gamma   90.00
#
_symmetry.space_group_name_H-M   'P 1'
#
loop_
_entity.id
_entity.type
_entity.pdbx_description
1 polymer ?
#
loop_
_entity_poly.entity_id
_entity_poly.type
_entity_poly.pdbx_seq_one_letter_code
_entity_poly.pdbx_strand_id
1 'polypeptide(L)'
;MPIPAKTIYPHTGDRQTVYPDAVTKGPRIQVGAYTMYNDFVNDPADFAKNNVLYHYPVNGDRLIIGSFCSIACGAKFLFTSANHTQRSLSTYPFPLFYKEWGLPVAEVATAWDNRGDIVVGN
;
A
#
# COMPACT_ATOMS: atom_id res chain seq x y z
N MET A 1 29.48 -11.02 -0.98
CA MET A 1 28.90 -10.68 -2.30
C MET A 1 28.45 -9.22 -2.20
N PRO A 2 29.00 -8.28 -2.99
CA PRO A 2 28.60 -6.88 -2.88
C PRO A 2 27.13 -6.72 -3.29
N ILE A 3 26.39 -5.93 -2.53
CA ILE A 3 25.00 -5.56 -2.85
C ILE A 3 25.07 -4.74 -4.15
N PRO A 4 24.40 -5.15 -5.24
CA PRO A 4 24.35 -4.35 -6.46
C PRO A 4 23.89 -2.93 -6.15
N ALA A 5 24.43 -1.95 -6.87
CA ALA A 5 23.91 -0.58 -6.80
C ALA A 5 22.39 -0.61 -7.00
N LYS A 6 21.67 0.21 -6.22
CA LYS A 6 20.21 0.25 -6.21
C LYS A 6 19.67 0.72 -7.57
N THR A 7 19.49 -0.21 -8.50
CA THR A 7 18.89 0.06 -9.81
C THR A 7 17.38 -0.08 -9.71
N ILE A 8 16.65 0.69 -10.52
CA ILE A 8 15.19 0.53 -10.60
C ILE A 8 14.86 -0.79 -11.32
N TYR A 9 15.52 -1.05 -12.44
CA TYR A 9 15.32 -2.21 -13.29
C TYR A 9 16.47 -3.22 -13.07
N PRO A 10 16.20 -4.48 -12.67
CA PRO A 10 17.22 -5.49 -12.43
C PRO A 10 17.81 -6.08 -13.70
N HIS A 11 17.08 -6.04 -14.81
CA HIS A 11 17.49 -6.61 -16.10
C HIS A 11 17.59 -5.52 -17.17
N THR A 12 18.72 -5.49 -17.87
CA THR A 12 18.93 -4.55 -18.98
C THR A 12 17.92 -4.81 -20.10
N GLY A 13 17.19 -3.78 -20.50
CA GLY A 13 16.18 -3.86 -21.57
C GLY A 13 14.79 -4.32 -21.11
N ASP A 14 14.65 -4.83 -19.88
CA ASP A 14 13.36 -5.13 -19.27
C ASP A 14 12.85 -3.90 -18.50
N ARG A 15 11.67 -3.41 -18.88
CA ARG A 15 10.98 -2.31 -18.18
C ARG A 15 9.73 -2.75 -17.43
N GLN A 16 9.44 -4.05 -17.43
CA GLN A 16 8.28 -4.65 -16.77
C GLN A 16 8.61 -5.16 -15.37
N THR A 17 9.89 -5.31 -15.02
CA THR A 17 10.32 -5.74 -13.68
C THR A 17 11.09 -4.63 -12.98
N VAL A 18 10.76 -4.33 -11.72
CA VAL A 18 11.48 -3.36 -10.88
C VAL A 18 11.80 -3.91 -9.50
N TYR A 19 12.75 -3.26 -8.82
CA TYR A 19 12.87 -3.33 -7.38
C TYR A 19 11.97 -2.25 -6.74
N PRO A 20 10.88 -2.60 -6.01
CA PRO A 20 9.96 -1.61 -5.46
C PRO A 20 10.59 -0.67 -4.44
N ASP A 21 11.63 -1.10 -3.73
CA ASP A 21 12.36 -0.27 -2.79
C ASP A 21 13.08 0.91 -3.49
N ALA A 22 13.35 0.82 -4.79
CA ALA A 22 13.93 1.90 -5.62
C ALA A 22 12.90 2.90 -6.16
N VAL A 23 11.62 2.52 -6.20
CA VAL A 23 10.55 3.38 -6.75
C VAL A 23 9.55 3.85 -5.71
N THR A 24 9.57 3.28 -4.50
CA THR A 24 8.78 3.74 -3.35
C THR A 24 9.56 4.79 -2.54
N LYS A 25 8.86 5.78 -1.99
CA LYS A 25 9.44 6.88 -1.20
C LYS A 25 8.75 7.00 0.16
N GLY A 26 9.53 7.33 1.18
CA GLY A 26 9.05 7.67 2.51
C GLY A 26 8.93 6.46 3.46
N PRO A 27 8.63 6.70 4.75
CA PRO A 27 8.73 5.68 5.80
C PRO A 27 7.52 4.74 5.89
N ARG A 28 6.43 5.03 5.17
CA ARG A 28 5.16 4.28 5.26
C ARG A 28 5.07 3.08 4.31
N ILE A 29 5.95 3.02 3.30
CA ILE A 29 6.10 1.85 2.43
C ILE A 29 7.55 1.43 2.52
N GLN A 30 7.80 0.26 3.08
CA GLN A 30 9.12 -0.30 3.33
C GLN A 30 9.20 -1.62 2.58
N VAL A 31 10.19 -1.75 1.71
CA VAL A 31 10.41 -2.95 0.92
C VAL A 31 11.85 -3.38 1.12
N GLY A 32 12.04 -4.66 1.44
CA GLY A 32 13.35 -5.25 1.64
C GLY A 32 14.13 -5.43 0.35
N ALA A 33 15.43 -5.70 0.49
CA ALA A 33 16.34 -5.85 -0.63
C ALA A 33 15.96 -7.06 -1.50
N TYR A 34 16.26 -6.99 -2.80
CA TYR A 34 16.03 -8.06 -3.77
C TYR A 34 14.57 -8.49 -3.94
N THR A 35 13.61 -7.78 -3.34
CA THR A 35 12.19 -8.00 -3.63
C THR A 35 11.87 -7.40 -4.97
N MET A 36 11.34 -8.21 -5.90
CA MET A 36 10.97 -7.75 -7.24
C MET A 36 9.46 -7.61 -7.40
N TYR A 37 9.06 -6.68 -8.27
CA TYR A 37 7.70 -6.56 -8.78
C TYR A 37 7.73 -6.60 -10.30
N ASN A 38 6.92 -7.48 -10.89
CA ASN A 38 6.71 -7.53 -12.33
C ASN A 38 5.29 -7.07 -12.68
N ASP A 39 5.15 -6.18 -13.65
CA ASP A 39 3.87 -5.75 -14.21
C ASP A 39 4.02 -5.55 -15.73
N PHE A 40 3.25 -6.32 -16.49
CA PHE A 40 3.19 -6.22 -17.95
C PHE A 40 1.97 -5.43 -18.44
N VAL A 41 1.13 -4.93 -17.52
CA VAL A 41 -0.10 -4.18 -17.80
C VAL A 41 0.08 -2.68 -17.53
N ASN A 42 0.67 -2.31 -16.39
CA ASN A 42 0.94 -0.92 -15.99
C ASN A 42 2.45 -0.68 -15.85
N ASP A 43 2.86 0.59 -15.73
CA ASP A 43 4.26 0.91 -15.40
C ASP A 43 4.59 0.39 -13.98
N PRO A 44 5.52 -0.58 -13.84
CA PRO A 44 5.88 -1.12 -12.52
C PRO A 44 6.58 -0.07 -11.63
N ALA A 45 7.13 1.01 -12.19
CA ALA A 45 7.68 2.12 -11.40
C ALA A 45 6.60 2.88 -10.61
N ASP A 46 5.33 2.78 -11.03
CA ASP A 46 4.17 3.34 -10.33
C ASP A 46 3.63 2.39 -9.22
N PHE A 47 4.43 1.45 -8.71
CA PHE A 47 4.03 0.45 -7.69
C PHE A 47 3.21 1.05 -6.53
N ALA A 48 3.67 2.15 -5.93
CA ALA A 48 2.97 2.79 -4.81
C ALA A 48 1.56 3.25 -5.21
N LYS A 49 1.42 3.83 -6.41
CA LYS A 49 0.15 4.37 -6.90
C LYS A 49 -0.81 3.24 -7.31
N ASN A 50 -0.29 2.21 -7.96
CA ASN A 50 -1.12 1.18 -8.58
C ASN A 50 -1.45 0.04 -7.62
N ASN A 51 -0.57 -0.26 -6.66
CA ASN A 51 -0.66 -1.47 -5.83
C ASN A 51 -0.99 -1.19 -4.37
N VAL A 52 -0.77 0.04 -3.87
CA VAL A 52 -1.05 0.42 -2.47
C VAL A 52 -2.28 1.30 -2.43
N LEU A 53 -3.42 0.73 -2.03
CA LEU A 53 -4.73 1.37 -2.14
C LEU A 53 -5.30 1.70 -0.76
N TYR A 54 -6.02 2.82 -0.66
CA TYR A 54 -6.69 3.28 0.57
C TYR A 54 -5.74 3.59 1.74
N HIS A 55 -4.47 3.88 1.45
CA HIS A 55 -3.43 4.19 2.42
C HIS A 55 -3.44 5.68 2.78
N TYR A 56 -4.26 6.05 3.76
CA TYR A 56 -4.39 7.45 4.20
C TYR A 56 -3.50 7.74 5.41
N PRO A 57 -2.75 8.87 5.43
CA PRO A 57 -1.83 9.20 6.52
C PRO A 57 -2.47 9.24 7.92
N VAL A 58 -3.78 9.51 8.01
CA VAL A 58 -4.53 9.57 9.28
C VAL A 58 -4.48 8.26 10.08
N ASN A 59 -4.26 7.12 9.42
CA ASN A 59 -4.26 5.82 10.08
C ASN A 59 -2.91 5.44 10.71
N GLY A 60 -1.82 6.07 10.26
CA GLY A 60 -0.46 5.76 10.73
C GLY A 60 0.05 4.35 10.38
N ASP A 61 -0.70 3.59 9.59
CA ASP A 61 -0.37 2.24 9.14
C ASP A 61 0.73 2.25 8.06
N ARG A 62 1.40 1.10 7.91
CA ARG A 62 2.54 0.92 7.00
C ARG A 62 2.40 -0.33 6.15
N LEU A 63 2.97 -0.29 4.95
CA LEU A 63 3.24 -1.48 4.14
C LEU A 63 4.69 -1.90 4.42
N ILE A 64 4.87 -3.10 4.94
CA ILE A 64 6.18 -3.68 5.22
C ILE A 64 6.29 -4.97 4.42
N ILE A 65 7.18 -4.97 3.43
CA ILE A 65 7.48 -6.14 2.61
C ILE A 65 8.91 -6.56 2.89
N GLY A 66 9.11 -7.85 3.13
CA GLY A 66 10.41 -8.47 3.33
C GLY A 66 11.37 -8.32 2.15
N SER A 67 12.55 -8.90 2.33
CA SER A 67 13.57 -9.07 1.29
C SER A 67 13.32 -10.38 0.53
N PHE A 68 13.84 -10.47 -0.69
CA PHE A 68 13.77 -11.68 -1.54
C PHE A 68 12.36 -12.16 -1.93
N CYS A 69 11.36 -11.27 -1.89
CA CYS A 69 10.02 -11.61 -2.35
C CYS A 69 9.89 -11.46 -3.88
N SER A 70 8.92 -12.18 -4.46
CA SER A 70 8.50 -12.01 -5.85
C SER A 70 7.02 -11.62 -5.88
N ILE A 71 6.74 -10.39 -6.30
CA ILE A 71 5.38 -9.85 -6.38
C ILE A 71 4.94 -9.87 -7.83
N ALA A 72 3.85 -10.60 -8.10
CA ALA A 72 3.31 -10.77 -9.44
C ALA A 72 2.42 -9.60 -9.87
N CYS A 73 2.29 -9.47 -11.20
CA CYS A 73 1.45 -8.49 -11.86
C CYS A 73 0.02 -8.51 -11.29
N GLY A 74 -0.49 -7.33 -10.95
CA GLY A 74 -1.86 -7.17 -10.44
C GLY A 74 -2.04 -7.34 -8.93
N ALA A 75 -1.01 -7.71 -8.17
CA ALA A 75 -1.08 -7.76 -6.70
C ALA A 75 -1.54 -6.42 -6.10
N LYS A 76 -2.43 -6.44 -5.11
CA LYS A 76 -2.93 -5.23 -4.43
C LYS A 76 -2.82 -5.36 -2.91
N PHE A 77 -2.44 -4.27 -2.27
CA PHE A 77 -2.40 -4.09 -0.83
C PHE A 77 -3.51 -3.11 -0.45
N LEU A 78 -4.59 -3.62 0.15
CA LEU A 78 -5.76 -2.83 0.54
C LEU A 78 -5.62 -2.41 2.00
N PHE A 79 -5.45 -1.11 2.23
CA PHE A 79 -5.29 -0.54 3.56
C PHE A 79 -6.61 -0.28 4.28
N THR A 80 -6.48 0.07 5.56
CA THR A 80 -7.59 0.00 6.52
C THR A 80 -8.78 0.88 6.20
N SER A 81 -8.59 1.94 5.42
CA SER A 81 -9.68 2.86 5.07
C SER A 81 -10.73 2.23 4.15
N ALA A 82 -10.48 1.03 3.61
CA ALA A 82 -11.47 0.22 2.90
C ALA A 82 -12.33 -0.65 3.85
N ASN A 83 -11.95 -0.78 5.13
CA ASN A 83 -12.65 -1.63 6.09
C ASN A 83 -13.82 -0.88 6.71
N HIS A 84 -15.04 -1.04 6.18
CA HIS A 84 -16.20 -0.44 6.83
C HIS A 84 -16.32 -0.91 8.29
N THR A 85 -16.56 0.04 9.19
CA THR A 85 -16.77 -0.26 10.61
C THR A 85 -17.92 -1.24 10.80
N GLN A 86 -17.74 -2.25 11.66
CA GLN A 86 -18.78 -3.23 12.01
C GLN A 86 -19.30 -3.04 13.45
N ARG A 87 -19.03 -1.88 14.06
CA ARG A 87 -19.39 -1.59 15.47
C ARG A 87 -20.83 -1.10 15.64
N SER A 88 -21.52 -0.79 14.55
CA SER A 88 -22.87 -0.24 14.53
C SER A 88 -23.87 -1.21 13.90
N LEU A 89 -25.15 -0.87 13.95
CA LEU A 89 -26.24 -1.63 13.31
C LEU A 89 -26.18 -1.62 11.77
N SER A 90 -25.37 -0.74 11.19
CA SER A 90 -25.16 -0.61 9.75
C SER A 90 -23.68 -0.44 9.44
N THR A 91 -23.26 -0.97 8.29
CA THR A 91 -21.91 -0.75 7.74
C THR A 91 -21.87 0.46 6.80
N TYR A 92 -22.96 1.22 6.67
CA TYR A 92 -22.94 2.46 5.88
C TYR A 92 -21.98 3.48 6.53
N PRO A 93 -21.06 4.11 5.78
CA PRO A 93 -20.02 4.95 6.35
C PRO A 93 -20.52 6.38 6.62
N PHE A 94 -21.51 6.53 7.51
CA PHE A 94 -22.09 7.83 7.87
C PHE A 94 -21.04 8.91 8.19
N PRO A 95 -19.95 8.62 8.93
CA PRO A 95 -18.94 9.64 9.24
C PRO A 95 -18.21 10.22 8.01
N LEU A 96 -18.14 9.51 6.88
CA LEU A 96 -17.60 10.08 5.63
C LEU A 96 -18.45 11.25 5.12
N PHE A 97 -19.77 11.17 5.32
CA PHE A 97 -20.76 12.16 4.89
C PHE A 97 -21.15 13.09 6.05
N TYR A 98 -20.18 13.44 6.90
CA TYR A 98 -20.41 14.16 8.16
C TYR A 98 -21.29 15.42 8.03
N LYS A 99 -21.22 16.15 6.90
CA LYS A 99 -22.07 17.32 6.65
C LYS A 99 -23.55 16.99 6.52
N GLU A 100 -23.86 15.90 5.81
CA GLU A 100 -25.24 15.46 5.57
C GLU A 100 -25.89 14.93 6.85
N TRP A 101 -25.08 14.25 7.68
CA TRP A 101 -25.54 13.59 8.90
C TRP A 101 -25.31 14.41 10.18
N GLY A 102 -24.81 15.65 10.06
CA GLY A 102 -24.56 16.53 11.21
C GLY A 102 -23.49 16.02 12.19
N LEU A 103 -22.51 15.25 11.70
CA LEU A 103 -21.45 14.64 12.51
C LEU A 103 -20.20 15.54 12.58
N PRO A 104 -19.39 15.45 13.65
CA PRO A 104 -18.10 16.13 13.72
C PRO A 104 -17.11 15.60 12.67
N VAL A 105 -16.41 16.49 11.98
CA VAL A 105 -15.37 16.12 10.99
C VAL A 105 -14.24 15.28 11.59
N ALA A 106 -13.96 15.45 12.89
CA ALA A 106 -12.96 14.66 13.61
C ALA A 106 -13.32 13.16 13.68
N GLU A 107 -14.60 12.81 13.49
CA GLU A 107 -15.09 11.43 13.55
C GLU A 107 -15.02 10.71 12.20
N VAL A 108 -14.57 11.34 11.11
CA VAL A 108 -14.50 10.73 9.77
C VAL A 108 -13.79 9.36 9.81
N ALA A 109 -12.70 9.25 10.57
CA ALA A 109 -11.94 8.01 10.68
C ALA A 109 -12.67 6.88 11.44
N THR A 110 -13.78 7.17 12.12
CA THR A 110 -14.62 6.15 12.77
C THR A 110 -15.47 5.35 11.76
N ALA A 111 -15.52 5.79 10.50
CA ALA A 111 -16.16 5.05 9.42
C ALA A 111 -15.46 3.73 9.10
N TRP A 112 -14.22 3.52 9.55
CA TRP A 112 -13.48 2.30 9.32
C TRP A 112 -12.77 1.76 10.56
N ASP A 113 -12.49 0.46 10.55
CA ASP A 113 -11.70 -0.20 11.58
C ASP A 113 -10.21 -0.23 11.18
N ASN A 114 -9.35 0.34 12.03
CA ASN A 114 -7.89 0.30 11.84
C ASN A 114 -7.32 -1.07 12.28
N ARG A 115 -6.78 -1.84 11.32
CA ARG A 115 -6.17 -3.16 11.52
C ARG A 115 -4.64 -3.12 11.57
N GLY A 116 -4.04 -1.94 11.48
CA GLY A 116 -2.60 -1.74 11.56
C GLY A 116 -1.87 -2.01 10.24
N ASP A 117 -0.58 -2.33 10.37
CA ASP A 117 0.34 -2.52 9.25
C ASP A 117 -0.01 -3.77 8.41
N ILE A 118 0.24 -3.69 7.10
CA ILE A 118 0.30 -4.88 6.24
C ILE A 118 1.75 -5.37 6.25
N VAL A 119 1.95 -6.61 6.69
CA VAL A 119 3.28 -7.25 6.76
C VAL A 119 3.32 -8.46 5.83
N VAL A 120 4.17 -8.38 4.81
CA VAL A 120 4.60 -9.52 3.99
C VAL A 120 5.99 -9.92 4.49
N GLY A 121 6.15 -11.18 4.92
CA GLY A 121 7.42 -11.73 5.41
C GLY A 121 8.49 -11.85 4.31
N ASN A 122 9.55 -12.60 4.62
CA ASN A 122 10.57 -13.01 3.65
C ASN A 122 10.24 -14.40 3.10
#